data_AF-A0A7K1E3Z1-F1
#
_entry.id   AF-A0A7K1E3Z1-F1
#
_cell.length_a   1.000
_cell.length_b   1.000
_cell.length_c   1.000
_cell.angle_alpha   90.00
_cell.angle_beta   90.00
_cell.angle_gamma   90.00
#
_symmetry.space_group_name_H-M   'P 1'
#
loop_
_entity.id
_entity.type
_entity.pdbx_description
1 polymer ?
#
loop_
_entity_poly.entity_id
_entity_poly.type
_entity_poly.pdbx_seq_one_letter_code
_entity_poly.pdbx_strand_id
1 'polypeptide(L)'
;MLAELALALNIVILASVTLDLDWVRSRAAGGQFEEFPLVIRILYLATAIGTLFLMRFLWRLQSDATVRQRNVAKWLGLLFLLSTFTQLISRSPNERFNAIPAVIIAFAFFRASRIR
;
A
#
# COMPACT_ATOMS: atom_id res chain seq x y z
N MET A 1 14.00 -4.75 -3.68
CA MET A 1 13.31 -6.00 -4.05
C MET A 1 12.11 -6.33 -3.15
N LEU A 2 12.27 -6.36 -1.81
CA LEU A 2 11.17 -6.72 -0.91
C LEU A 2 10.00 -5.71 -0.90
N ALA A 3 10.30 -4.41 -0.96
CA ALA A 3 9.28 -3.36 -0.96
C ALA A 3 8.47 -3.33 -2.26
N GLU A 4 9.09 -3.67 -3.37
CA GLU A 4 8.46 -3.86 -4.67
C GLU A 4 7.49 -5.03 -4.63
N LEU A 5 7.88 -6.17 -4.04
CA LEU A 5 6.97 -7.29 -3.85
C LEU A 5 5.79 -6.93 -2.93
N ALA A 6 6.03 -6.16 -1.87
CA ALA A 6 4.98 -5.67 -0.99
C ALA A 6 4.00 -4.72 -1.71
N LEU A 7 4.51 -3.82 -2.56
CA LEU A 7 3.69 -2.95 -3.40
C LEU A 7 2.92 -3.75 -4.46
N ALA A 8 3.54 -4.76 -5.07
CA ALA A 8 2.89 -5.64 -6.04
C ALA A 8 1.74 -6.43 -5.38
N LEU A 9 1.96 -6.97 -4.19
CA LEU A 9 0.90 -7.62 -3.41
C LEU A 9 -0.24 -6.66 -3.09
N ASN A 10 0.07 -5.42 -2.73
CA ASN A 10 -0.94 -4.39 -2.49
C ASN A 10 -1.76 -4.11 -3.76
N ILE A 11 -1.11 -3.97 -4.92
CA ILE A 11 -1.78 -3.81 -6.22
C ILE A 11 -2.69 -5.00 -6.52
N VAL A 12 -2.25 -6.24 -6.29
CA VAL A 12 -3.05 -7.44 -6.52
C VAL A 12 -4.32 -7.43 -5.66
N ILE A 13 -4.21 -7.05 -4.38
CA ILE A 13 -5.37 -6.89 -3.48
C ILE A 13 -6.31 -5.80 -4.02
N LEU A 14 -5.80 -4.62 -4.35
CA LEU A 14 -6.61 -3.50 -4.83
C LEU A 14 -7.32 -3.79 -6.16
N ALA A 15 -6.61 -4.42 -7.10
CA ALA A 15 -7.17 -4.87 -8.37
C ALA A 15 -8.25 -5.95 -8.15
N SER A 16 -8.04 -6.86 -7.21
CA SER A 16 -9.02 -7.89 -6.88
C SER A 16 -10.29 -7.30 -6.26
N VAL A 17 -10.18 -6.24 -5.45
CA VAL A 17 -11.35 -5.51 -4.94
C VAL A 17 -12.09 -4.83 -6.09
N THR A 18 -11.35 -4.23 -7.03
CA THR A 18 -11.93 -3.61 -8.23
C THR A 18 -12.73 -4.62 -9.06
N LEU A 19 -12.23 -5.86 -9.16
CA LEU A 19 -12.88 -6.96 -9.88
C LEU A 19 -13.93 -7.71 -9.03
N ASP A 20 -14.10 -7.33 -7.76
CA ASP A 20 -15.04 -7.93 -6.81
C ASP A 20 -14.83 -9.44 -6.59
N LEU A 21 -13.58 -9.86 -6.43
CA LEU A 21 -13.23 -11.28 -6.23
C LEU A 21 -13.45 -11.74 -4.79
N ASP A 22 -13.97 -12.95 -4.59
CA ASP A 22 -14.34 -13.46 -3.26
C ASP A 22 -13.19 -13.48 -2.24
N TRP A 23 -11.98 -13.86 -2.68
CA TRP A 23 -10.83 -14.06 -1.79
C TRP A 23 -10.39 -12.78 -1.06
N VAL A 24 -10.70 -11.60 -1.63
CA VAL A 24 -10.26 -10.32 -1.10
C VAL A 24 -11.28 -9.67 -0.17
N ARG A 25 -12.50 -10.21 -0.08
CA ARG A 25 -13.56 -9.70 0.83
C ARG A 25 -13.06 -9.58 2.26
N SER A 26 -12.45 -10.65 2.77
CA SER A 26 -11.87 -10.65 4.12
C SER A 26 -10.58 -9.81 4.25
N ARG A 27 -9.96 -9.37 3.16
CA ARG A 27 -8.68 -8.65 3.18
C ARG A 27 -8.81 -7.15 2.99
N ALA A 28 -9.99 -6.66 2.65
CA ALA A 28 -10.25 -5.25 2.40
C ALA A 28 -11.43 -4.75 3.22
N ALA A 29 -11.34 -3.50 3.66
CA ALA A 29 -12.43 -2.77 4.29
C ALA A 29 -13.04 -3.53 5.48
N GLY A 30 -12.23 -4.12 6.35
CA GLY A 30 -12.71 -4.79 7.55
C GLY A 30 -13.36 -6.16 7.34
N GLY A 31 -13.47 -6.65 6.10
CA GLY A 31 -14.31 -7.83 5.83
C GLY A 31 -15.81 -7.55 5.90
N GLN A 32 -16.23 -6.30 5.72
CA GLN A 32 -17.62 -5.88 5.98
C GLN A 32 -18.56 -6.03 4.79
N PHE A 33 -18.06 -6.37 3.61
CA PHE A 33 -18.83 -6.43 2.37
C PHE A 33 -18.97 -7.85 1.87
N GLU A 34 -20.20 -8.23 1.54
CA GLU A 34 -20.49 -9.43 0.74
C GLU A 34 -20.27 -9.17 -0.76
N GLU A 35 -20.47 -7.94 -1.21
CA GLU A 35 -20.12 -7.46 -2.55
C GLU A 35 -19.58 -6.03 -2.43
N PHE A 36 -18.51 -5.70 -3.14
CA PHE A 36 -17.95 -4.35 -3.06
C PHE A 36 -18.83 -3.35 -3.82
N PRO A 37 -19.32 -2.28 -3.17
CA PRO A 37 -20.07 -1.24 -3.85
C PRO A 37 -19.25 -0.62 -4.98
N LEU A 38 -19.90 -0.23 -6.08
CA LEU A 38 -19.22 0.34 -7.26
C LEU A 38 -18.26 1.49 -6.90
N VAL A 39 -18.66 2.37 -5.98
CA VAL A 39 -17.83 3.48 -5.51
C VAL A 39 -16.54 2.99 -4.84
N ILE A 40 -16.63 1.94 -4.00
CA ILE A 40 -15.45 1.33 -3.37
C ILE A 40 -14.52 0.73 -4.43
N ARG A 41 -15.08 0.04 -5.43
CA ARG A 41 -14.31 -0.56 -6.52
C ARG A 41 -13.55 0.50 -7.32
N ILE A 42 -14.17 1.62 -7.63
CA ILE A 42 -13.54 2.75 -8.34
C ILE A 42 -12.41 3.36 -7.49
N LEU A 43 -12.64 3.59 -6.20
CA LEU A 43 -11.61 4.11 -5.29
C LEU A 43 -10.40 3.18 -5.20
N TYR A 44 -10.64 1.87 -5.14
CA TYR A 44 -9.58 0.87 -5.09
C TYR A 44 -8.81 0.77 -6.41
N LEU A 45 -9.47 0.93 -7.56
CA LEU A 45 -8.80 1.03 -8.86
C LEU A 45 -7.88 2.25 -8.92
N ALA A 46 -8.37 3.43 -8.50
CA ALA A 46 -7.56 4.63 -8.44
C ALA A 46 -6.35 4.46 -7.50
N THR A 47 -6.56 3.79 -6.37
CA THR A 47 -5.48 3.47 -5.42
C THR A 47 -4.48 2.48 -6.02
N ALA A 48 -4.92 1.49 -6.81
CA ALA A 48 -4.04 0.54 -7.48
C ALA A 48 -3.13 1.26 -8.49
N ILE A 49 -3.69 2.17 -9.27
CA ILE A 49 -2.95 3.04 -10.21
C ILE A 49 -1.96 3.93 -9.45
N GLY A 50 -2.39 4.56 -8.35
CA GLY A 50 -1.50 5.33 -7.47
C GLY A 50 -0.34 4.50 -6.93
N THR A 51 -0.60 3.24 -6.58
CA THR A 51 0.42 2.31 -6.06
C THR A 51 1.44 1.92 -7.14
N LEU A 52 1.04 1.82 -8.41
CA LEU A 52 1.98 1.67 -9.53
C LEU A 52 2.93 2.87 -9.64
N PHE A 53 2.41 4.09 -9.50
CA PHE A 53 3.24 5.30 -9.48
C PHE A 53 4.18 5.32 -8.27
N LEU A 54 3.72 4.87 -7.10
CA LEU A 54 4.58 4.73 -5.91
C LEU A 54 5.71 3.73 -6.10
N MET A 55 5.46 2.59 -6.76
CA MET A 55 6.50 1.63 -7.11
C MET A 55 7.54 2.25 -8.04
N ARG A 56 7.11 2.94 -9.09
CA ARG A 56 8.01 3.66 -10.00
C ARG A 56 8.80 4.76 -9.29
N PHE A 57 8.17 5.46 -8.36
CA PHE A 57 8.80 6.51 -7.55
C PHE A 57 9.87 5.95 -6.62
N LEU A 58 9.57 4.84 -5.93
CA LEU A 58 10.53 4.17 -5.05
C LEU A 58 11.80 3.73 -5.80
N TRP A 59 11.67 3.26 -7.06
CA TRP A 59 12.83 2.99 -7.91
C TRP A 59 13.67 4.24 -8.20
N ARG A 60 13.04 5.36 -8.54
CA ARG A 60 13.76 6.63 -8.80
C ARG A 60 14.51 7.11 -7.56
N LEU A 61 13.95 6.89 -6.37
CA LEU A 61 14.60 7.25 -5.12
C LEU A 61 15.90 6.49 -4.84
N GLN A 62 16.07 5.30 -5.43
CA GLN A 62 17.26 4.47 -5.24
C GLN A 62 18.44 4.94 -6.11
N SER A 63 18.18 5.60 -7.24
CA SER A 63 19.19 6.02 -8.20
C SER A 63 19.66 7.46 -8.00
N ASP A 64 18.75 8.43 -8.08
CA ASP A 64 19.10 9.85 -8.12
C ASP A 64 17.96 10.70 -7.52
N ALA A 65 17.92 10.71 -6.19
CA ALA A 65 16.86 11.36 -5.44
C ALA A 65 17.26 12.78 -5.00
N THR A 66 16.50 13.76 -5.50
CA THR A 66 16.57 15.15 -5.02
C THR A 66 16.13 15.26 -3.56
N VAL A 67 16.54 16.34 -2.88
CA VAL A 67 16.12 16.64 -1.49
C VAL A 67 14.60 16.68 -1.37
N ARG A 68 13.91 17.29 -2.34
CA ARG A 68 12.44 17.34 -2.37
C ARG A 68 11.83 15.94 -2.43
N GLN A 69 12.35 15.06 -3.27
CA GLN A 69 11.84 13.69 -3.38
C GLN A 69 12.10 12.87 -2.10
N ARG A 70 13.24 13.09 -1.43
CA ARG A 70 13.51 12.47 -0.12
C ARG A 70 12.54 12.95 0.96
N ASN A 71 12.18 14.23 0.96
CA ASN A 71 11.15 14.77 1.85
C ASN A 71 9.78 14.13 1.58
N VAL A 72 9.39 13.96 0.31
CA VAL A 72 8.16 13.24 -0.07
C VAL A 72 8.22 11.78 0.42
N ALA A 73 9.37 11.11 0.26
CA ALA A 73 9.56 9.74 0.75
C ALA A 73 9.35 9.65 2.27
N LYS A 74 9.80 10.65 3.05
CA LYS A 74 9.56 10.68 4.51
C LYS A 74 8.06 10.65 4.85
N TRP A 75 7.27 11.48 4.16
CA TRP A 75 5.82 11.53 4.36
C TRP A 75 5.11 10.25 3.90
N LEU A 76 5.53 9.66 2.78
CA LEU A 76 5.03 8.36 2.35
C LEU A 76 5.36 7.26 3.36
N GLY A 77 6.57 7.27 3.93
CA GLY A 77 6.95 6.35 5.01
C GLY A 77 6.03 6.47 6.21
N LEU A 78 5.69 7.70 6.63
CA LEU A 78 4.75 7.94 7.71
C LEU A 78 3.33 7.46 7.37
N LEU A 79 2.85 7.72 6.14
CA LEU A 79 1.54 7.26 5.70
C LEU A 79 1.42 5.73 5.75
N PHE A 80 2.43 5.00 5.26
CA PHE A 80 2.44 3.53 5.33
C PHE A 80 2.64 3.01 6.75
N LEU A 81 3.34 3.75 7.61
CA LEU A 81 3.43 3.42 9.04
C LEU A 81 2.06 3.54 9.72
N LEU A 82 1.32 4.62 9.46
CA LEU A 82 -0.06 4.76 9.96
C LEU A 82 -0.97 3.66 9.41
N SER A 83 -0.84 3.34 8.13
CA SER A 83 -1.54 2.22 7.50
C SER A 83 -1.25 0.89 8.20
N THR A 84 0.01 0.64 8.59
CA THR A 84 0.37 -0.57 9.35
C THR A 84 -0.48 -0.70 10.61
N PHE A 85 -0.64 0.38 11.38
CA PHE A 85 -1.47 0.35 12.58
C PHE A 85 -2.95 0.15 12.26
N THR A 86 -3.48 0.79 11.21
CA THR A 86 -4.88 0.59 10.82
C THR A 86 -5.16 -0.86 10.42
N GLN A 87 -4.21 -1.52 9.74
CA GLN A 87 -4.33 -2.94 9.40
C GLN A 87 -4.27 -3.81 10.66
N LEU A 88 -3.35 -3.54 11.60
CA LEU A 88 -3.20 -4.33 12.83
C LEU A 88 -4.43 -4.29 13.73
N ILE A 89 -5.13 -3.15 13.80
CA ILE A 89 -6.36 -3.02 14.60
C ILE A 89 -7.62 -3.46 13.86
N SER A 90 -7.51 -3.95 12.62
CA SER A 90 -8.67 -4.44 11.87
C SER A 90 -9.38 -5.57 12.61
N ARG A 91 -10.71 -5.62 12.46
CA ARG A 91 -11.55 -6.72 12.95
C ARG A 91 -11.35 -8.01 12.15
N SER A 92 -10.93 -7.91 10.89
CA SER A 92 -10.64 -9.08 10.07
C SER A 92 -9.22 -9.62 10.35
N PRO A 93 -9.08 -10.89 10.76
CA PRO A 93 -7.77 -11.52 10.90
C PRO A 93 -6.96 -11.51 9.60
N ASN A 94 -7.63 -11.67 8.46
CA ASN A 94 -6.98 -11.70 7.14
C ASN A 94 -6.46 -10.32 6.72
N GLU A 95 -7.16 -9.25 7.10
CA GLU A 95 -6.72 -7.88 6.84
C GLU A 95 -5.50 -7.50 7.70
N ARG A 96 -5.38 -8.03 8.93
CA ARG A 96 -4.19 -7.80 9.78
C ARG A 96 -2.89 -8.25 9.11
N PHE A 97 -2.93 -9.28 8.25
CA PHE A 97 -1.76 -9.69 7.48
C PHE A 97 -1.30 -8.63 6.47
N ASN A 98 -2.14 -7.66 6.09
CA ASN A 98 -1.73 -6.52 5.25
C ASN A 98 -0.80 -5.55 6.00
N ALA A 99 -0.70 -5.64 7.34
CA ALA A 99 0.27 -4.87 8.11
C ALA A 99 1.73 -5.20 7.71
N ILE A 100 1.99 -6.46 7.32
CA ILE A 100 3.33 -6.92 6.91
C ILE A 100 3.82 -6.17 5.66
N PRO A 101 3.11 -6.17 4.52
CA PRO A 101 3.53 -5.38 3.37
C PRO A 101 3.53 -3.88 3.69
N ALA A 102 2.59 -3.37 4.49
CA ALA A 102 2.56 -1.96 4.87
C ALA A 102 3.83 -1.52 5.61
N VAL A 103 4.31 -2.28 6.60
CA VAL A 103 5.51 -1.93 7.36
C VAL A 103 6.78 -2.04 6.52
N ILE A 104 6.84 -3.01 5.61
CA ILE A 104 7.95 -3.14 4.64
C ILE A 104 8.04 -1.89 3.77
N ILE A 105 6.90 -1.42 3.25
CA ILE A 105 6.84 -0.22 2.40
C ILE A 105 7.22 1.02 3.21
N ALA A 106 6.70 1.15 4.44
CA ALA A 106 7.04 2.26 5.34
C ALA A 106 8.55 2.36 5.57
N PHE A 107 9.18 1.24 5.92
CA PHE A 107 10.62 1.19 6.15
C PHE A 107 11.42 1.51 4.89
N ALA A 108 10.99 1.03 3.73
CA ALA A 108 11.65 1.32 2.46
C ALA A 108 11.65 2.82 2.13
N PHE A 109 10.51 3.49 2.33
CA PHE A 109 10.41 4.93 2.14
C PHE A 109 11.20 5.73 3.18
N PHE A 110 11.20 5.34 4.45
CA PHE A 110 12.05 5.98 5.45
C PHE A 110 13.54 5.83 5.13
N ARG A 111 13.97 4.64 4.70
CA ARG A 111 15.35 4.41 4.27
C ARG A 111 15.70 5.30 3.07
N ALA A 112 14.82 5.39 2.09
CA ALA A 112 15.01 6.22 0.91
C ALA A 112 15.04 7.72 1.23
N SER A 113 14.32 8.17 2.27
CA SER A 113 14.29 9.56 2.70
C SER A 113 15.58 10.04 3.36
N ARG A 114 16.44 9.13 3.84
CA ARG A 114 17.71 9.52 4.47
C ARG A 114 18.62 10.13 3.41
N ILE A 115 19.19 11.28 3.73
CA ILE A 115 20.28 11.88 2.96
C ILE A 115 21.50 10.99 3.23
N ARG A 116 22.13 10.49 2.18
CA ARG A 116 23.43 9.81 2.28
C ARG A 116 24.52 10.86 2.35
#